data_AF-A0A0J1GNC3-F1
#
_entry.id   AF-A0A0J1GNC3-F1
#
_cell.length_a   1.000
_cell.length_b   1.000
_cell.length_c   1.000
_cell.angle_alpha   90.00
_cell.angle_beta   90.00
_cell.angle_gamma   90.00
#
_symmetry.space_group_name_H-M   'P 1'
#
loop_
_entity.id
_entity.type
_entity.pdbx_description
1 polymer ?
#
loop_
_entity_poly.entity_id
_entity_poly.type
_entity_poly.pdbx_seq_one_letter_code
_entity_poly.pdbx_strand_id
1 'polypeptide(L)'
;MKTPYQIQYEAFLAEGGIYDERHAKLYAELAEDLIAEGSYSIVFEGVAHACYTPMTLVNAPHLKCYIMAPLAVLPDFQGQRYATRLMEEAEKHLNADAIFVLGDPMHYATRYNTPHQVAFPVETQAPVECWFAKELTPGVLAQVGETASSITGAFANPIMWKEPSEQV
;
A
#
# COMPACT_ATOMS: atom_id res chain seq x y z
N MET A 1 -13.35 5.19 -18.77
CA MET A 1 -12.21 4.87 -17.88
C MET A 1 -12.79 4.20 -16.64
N LYS A 2 -12.21 3.12 -16.14
CA LYS A 2 -12.72 2.48 -14.92
C LYS A 2 -12.42 3.34 -13.70
N THR A 3 -13.31 3.29 -12.71
CA THR A 3 -13.11 3.96 -11.41
C THR A 3 -12.11 3.19 -10.55
N PRO A 4 -11.52 3.82 -9.50
CA PRO A 4 -10.76 3.13 -8.47
C PRO A 4 -11.46 1.87 -7.94
N TYR A 5 -12.73 2.00 -7.53
CA TYR A 5 -13.55 0.88 -7.09
C TYR A 5 -13.58 -0.26 -8.11
N GLN A 6 -13.89 0.04 -9.39
CA GLN A 6 -13.99 -0.97 -10.44
C GLN A 6 -12.67 -1.69 -10.68
N ILE A 7 -11.54 -0.97 -10.68
CA ILE A 7 -10.21 -1.58 -10.88
C ILE A 7 -9.87 -2.51 -9.72
N GLN A 8 -10.08 -2.07 -8.48
CA GLN A 8 -9.80 -2.88 -7.29
C GLN A 8 -10.70 -4.12 -7.24
N TYR A 9 -12.01 -3.92 -7.38
CA TYR A 9 -12.99 -5.01 -7.34
C TYR A 9 -12.68 -6.08 -8.40
N GLU A 10 -12.50 -5.68 -9.65
CA GLU A 10 -12.29 -6.64 -10.73
C GLU A 10 -10.95 -7.36 -10.66
N ALA A 11 -9.88 -6.68 -10.22
CA ALA A 11 -8.58 -7.31 -10.06
C ALA A 11 -8.61 -8.37 -8.94
N PHE A 12 -9.12 -8.03 -7.76
CA PHE A 12 -9.18 -8.97 -6.64
C PHE A 12 -10.20 -10.09 -6.85
N LEU A 13 -11.31 -9.83 -7.56
CA LEU A 13 -12.26 -10.88 -7.93
C LEU A 13 -11.63 -11.91 -8.88
N ALA A 14 -10.76 -11.45 -9.78
CA ALA A 14 -10.11 -12.32 -10.77
C ALA A 14 -8.89 -13.07 -10.24
N GLU A 15 -8.21 -12.56 -9.19
CA GLU A 15 -7.05 -13.20 -8.57
C GLU A 15 -7.38 -14.61 -8.05
N GLY A 16 -8.56 -14.76 -7.43
CA GLY A 16 -9.02 -16.02 -6.86
C GLY A 16 -8.15 -16.52 -5.69
N GLY A 17 -8.18 -17.82 -5.43
CA GLY A 17 -7.43 -18.42 -4.32
C GLY A 17 -8.01 -18.01 -2.97
N ILE A 18 -7.24 -17.24 -2.19
CA ILE A 18 -7.69 -16.69 -0.90
C ILE A 18 -8.67 -15.53 -1.10
N TYR A 19 -8.69 -14.90 -2.28
CA TYR A 19 -9.56 -13.78 -2.59
C TYR A 19 -10.87 -14.25 -3.23
N ASP A 20 -11.99 -13.81 -2.64
CA ASP A 20 -13.35 -14.03 -3.13
C ASP A 20 -14.07 -12.69 -3.36
N GLU A 21 -15.35 -12.74 -3.70
CA GLU A 21 -16.15 -11.52 -3.93
C GLU A 21 -16.20 -10.61 -2.69
N ARG A 22 -16.14 -11.15 -1.47
CA ARG A 22 -16.14 -10.34 -0.24
C ARG A 22 -14.84 -9.55 -0.12
N HIS A 23 -13.70 -10.18 -0.45
CA HIS A 23 -12.41 -9.49 -0.49
C HIS A 23 -12.37 -8.41 -1.58
N ALA A 24 -12.90 -8.72 -2.77
CA ALA A 24 -12.99 -7.76 -3.86
C ALA A 24 -13.80 -6.51 -3.45
N LYS A 25 -14.93 -6.69 -2.76
CA LYS A 25 -15.70 -5.58 -2.18
C LYS A 25 -14.90 -4.85 -1.10
N LEU A 26 -14.31 -5.57 -0.16
CA LEU A 26 -13.53 -4.99 0.93
C LEU A 26 -12.43 -4.06 0.43
N TYR A 27 -11.62 -4.47 -0.55
CA TYR A 27 -10.54 -3.63 -1.06
C TYR A 27 -11.02 -2.50 -1.97
N ALA A 28 -12.12 -2.69 -2.69
CA ALA A 28 -12.73 -1.63 -3.48
C ALA A 28 -13.38 -0.55 -2.60
N GLU A 29 -14.04 -0.95 -1.52
CA GLU A 29 -14.59 -0.05 -0.50
C GLU A 29 -13.49 0.65 0.29
N LEU A 30 -12.42 -0.07 0.69
CA LEU A 30 -11.24 0.56 1.30
C LEU A 30 -10.65 1.65 0.39
N ALA A 31 -10.57 1.41 -0.92
CA ALA A 31 -10.07 2.42 -1.84
C ALA A 31 -10.94 3.69 -1.86
N GLU A 32 -12.28 3.55 -1.89
CA GLU A 32 -13.20 4.69 -1.82
C GLU A 32 -13.10 5.43 -0.49
N ASP A 33 -13.01 4.70 0.64
CA ASP A 33 -12.86 5.28 1.97
C ASP A 33 -11.55 6.09 2.07
N LEU A 34 -10.43 5.52 1.60
CA LEU A 34 -9.14 6.20 1.61
C LEU A 34 -9.15 7.46 0.76
N ILE A 35 -9.81 7.43 -0.39
CA ILE A 35 -9.98 8.60 -1.26
C ILE A 35 -10.84 9.66 -0.57
N ALA A 36 -11.95 9.27 0.06
CA ALA A 36 -12.83 10.16 0.81
C ALA A 36 -12.12 10.81 2.02
N GLU A 37 -11.20 10.09 2.64
CA GLU A 37 -10.33 10.57 3.73
C GLU A 37 -9.16 11.46 3.24
N GLY A 38 -9.00 11.63 1.93
CA GLY A 38 -7.98 12.50 1.35
C GLY A 38 -6.62 11.84 1.15
N SER A 39 -6.54 10.51 1.20
CA SER A 39 -5.34 9.79 0.79
C SER A 39 -5.06 10.02 -0.69
N TYR A 40 -3.79 10.10 -1.05
CA TYR A 40 -3.43 10.24 -2.46
C TYR A 40 -3.79 8.96 -3.21
N SER A 41 -4.47 9.10 -4.34
CA SER A 41 -4.87 8.01 -5.22
C SER A 41 -4.45 8.32 -6.66
N ILE A 42 -4.05 7.29 -7.40
CA ILE A 42 -3.70 7.40 -8.81
C ILE A 42 -4.32 6.27 -9.61
N VAL A 43 -4.97 6.62 -10.72
CA VAL A 43 -5.37 5.69 -11.77
C VAL A 43 -4.40 5.82 -12.93
N PHE A 44 -3.69 4.75 -13.27
CA PHE A 44 -2.71 4.72 -14.35
C PHE A 44 -3.29 4.04 -15.58
N GLU A 45 -3.32 4.78 -16.70
CA GLU A 45 -3.87 4.35 -18.01
C GLU A 45 -5.30 3.77 -17.95
N GLY A 46 -6.06 4.03 -16.87
CA GLY A 46 -7.41 3.51 -16.68
C GLY A 46 -7.50 2.02 -16.33
N VAL A 47 -6.37 1.36 -16.06
CA VAL A 47 -6.29 -0.11 -15.86
C VAL A 47 -5.55 -0.54 -14.60
N ALA A 48 -4.87 0.39 -13.92
CA ALA A 48 -4.22 0.15 -12.64
C ALA A 48 -4.53 1.27 -11.67
N HIS A 49 -4.60 0.94 -10.38
CA HIS A 49 -4.94 1.90 -9.33
C HIS A 49 -4.16 1.61 -8.03
N ALA A 50 -3.76 2.66 -7.32
CA ALA A 50 -3.28 2.53 -5.94
C ALA A 50 -3.62 3.74 -5.08
N CYS A 51 -3.77 3.49 -3.77
CA CYS A 51 -3.85 4.52 -2.73
C CYS A 51 -2.57 4.58 -1.89
N TYR A 52 -2.30 5.76 -1.33
CA TYR A 52 -1.14 6.05 -0.48
C TYR A 52 -1.61 6.79 0.78
N THR A 53 -1.69 6.05 1.88
CA THR A 53 -2.16 6.54 3.18
C THR A 53 -1.00 7.22 3.92
N PRO A 54 -1.13 8.48 4.36
CA PRO A 54 -0.11 9.14 5.17
C PRO A 54 0.21 8.37 6.46
N MET A 55 1.50 8.25 6.78
CA MET A 55 1.99 7.62 8.00
C MET A 55 2.94 8.54 8.74
N THR A 56 2.79 8.61 10.05
CA THR A 56 3.67 9.39 10.93
C THR A 56 4.68 8.49 11.61
N LEU A 57 5.97 8.83 11.55
CA LEU A 57 7.00 8.21 12.37
C LEU A 57 7.15 9.00 13.68
N VAL A 58 7.09 8.34 14.84
CA VAL A 58 7.09 9.01 16.15
C VAL A 58 8.36 9.82 16.38
N ASN A 59 9.52 9.28 16.01
CA ASN A 59 10.81 9.96 16.19
C ASN A 59 11.16 10.93 15.05
N ALA A 60 10.36 10.96 13.98
CA ALA A 60 10.62 11.81 12.82
C ALA A 60 9.31 12.28 12.14
N PRO A 61 8.42 12.99 12.86
CA PRO A 61 7.09 13.36 12.35
C PRO A 61 7.12 14.40 11.22
N HIS A 62 8.29 14.97 10.94
CA HIS A 62 8.51 15.91 9.84
C HIS A 62 8.70 15.21 8.49
N LEU A 63 9.02 13.91 8.48
CA LEU A 63 9.18 13.13 7.27
C LEU A 63 7.83 12.81 6.65
N LYS A 64 7.77 12.84 5.32
CA LYS A 64 6.59 12.50 4.55
C LYS A 64 6.63 11.01 4.22
N CYS A 65 5.99 10.21 5.07
CA CYS A 65 5.88 8.77 4.86
C CYS A 65 4.48 8.37 4.44
N TYR A 66 4.39 7.33 3.61
CA TYR A 66 3.12 6.79 3.12
C TYR A 66 3.13 5.27 3.15
N ILE A 67 1.96 4.66 3.27
CA ILE A 67 1.76 3.23 3.06
C ILE A 67 0.95 3.05 1.79
N MET A 68 1.48 2.27 0.85
CA MET A 68 0.79 1.98 -0.39
C MET A 68 -0.13 0.76 -0.21
N ALA A 69 -1.43 1.00 -0.17
CA ALA A 69 -2.47 -0.03 -0.21
C ALA A 69 -3.85 0.62 -0.43
N PRO A 70 -4.79 -0.05 -1.12
CA PRO A 70 -4.58 -1.24 -1.95
C PRO A 70 -3.90 -0.88 -3.29
N LEU A 71 -3.28 -1.85 -3.97
CA LEU A 71 -2.70 -1.74 -5.32
C LEU A 71 -3.33 -2.81 -6.20
N ALA A 72 -3.85 -2.42 -7.37
CA ALA A 72 -4.45 -3.34 -8.33
C ALA A 72 -4.06 -3.01 -9.77
N VAL A 73 -4.00 -4.06 -10.59
CA VAL A 73 -3.91 -4.01 -12.05
C VAL A 73 -4.95 -4.99 -12.59
N LEU A 74 -5.76 -4.53 -13.54
CA LEU A 74 -6.73 -5.38 -14.21
C LEU A 74 -6.05 -6.62 -14.82
N PRO A 75 -6.69 -7.80 -14.81
CA PRO A 75 -6.07 -9.08 -15.17
C PRO A 75 -5.34 -9.07 -16.53
N ASP A 76 -5.97 -8.52 -17.57
CA ASP A 76 -5.41 -8.46 -18.93
C ASP A 76 -4.13 -7.60 -19.04
N PHE A 77 -3.79 -6.84 -18.00
CA PHE A 77 -2.65 -5.91 -17.95
C PHE A 77 -1.60 -6.32 -16.90
N GLN A 78 -1.81 -7.42 -16.19
CA GLN A 78 -0.84 -7.99 -15.27
C GLN A 78 0.37 -8.57 -16.03
N GLY A 79 1.52 -8.71 -15.35
CA GLY A 79 2.78 -9.17 -15.96
C GLY A 79 3.42 -8.20 -16.96
N GLN A 80 2.78 -7.07 -17.24
CA GLN A 80 3.21 -6.08 -18.25
C GLN A 80 3.74 -4.77 -17.63
N ARG A 81 4.23 -4.85 -16.38
CA ARG A 81 4.84 -3.75 -15.62
C ARG A 81 3.94 -2.54 -15.38
N TYR A 82 2.62 -2.69 -15.46
CA TYR A 82 1.66 -1.61 -15.16
C TYR A 82 1.74 -1.14 -13.71
N ALA A 83 1.80 -2.07 -12.75
CA ALA A 83 2.01 -1.74 -11.33
C ALA A 83 3.33 -0.96 -11.12
N THR A 84 4.42 -1.40 -11.76
CA THR A 84 5.72 -0.72 -11.68
C THR A 84 5.64 0.72 -12.18
N ARG A 85 5.06 0.94 -13.37
CA ARG A 85 4.92 2.28 -13.96
C ARG A 85 3.99 3.18 -13.14
N LEU A 86 2.90 2.63 -12.61
CA LEU A 86 2.01 3.34 -11.69
C LEU A 86 2.78 3.82 -10.45
N MET A 87 3.55 2.93 -9.81
CA MET A 87 4.33 3.30 -8.62
C MET A 87 5.37 4.37 -8.93
N GLU A 88 6.07 4.26 -10.06
CA GLU A 88 7.03 5.29 -10.52
C GLU A 88 6.36 6.66 -10.74
N GLU A 89 5.11 6.67 -11.19
CA GLU A 89 4.36 7.92 -11.37
C GLU A 89 3.90 8.50 -10.05
N ALA A 90 3.40 7.67 -9.12
CA ALA A 90 3.02 8.12 -7.79
C ALA A 90 4.21 8.71 -7.00
N GLU A 91 5.38 8.07 -7.09
CA GLU A 91 6.62 8.52 -6.45
C GLU A 91 7.03 9.95 -6.87
N LYS A 92 6.73 10.36 -8.12
CA LYS A 92 6.99 11.72 -8.60
C LYS A 92 6.03 12.76 -8.01
N HIS A 93 4.79 12.36 -7.69
CA HIS A 93 3.75 13.28 -7.22
C HIS A 93 3.74 13.46 -5.70
N LEU A 94 4.04 12.40 -4.95
CA LEU A 94 3.91 12.37 -3.49
C LEU A 94 4.92 13.28 -2.78
N ASN A 95 6.07 13.56 -3.39
CA ASN A 95 7.20 14.22 -2.72
C ASN A 95 7.47 13.59 -1.33
N ALA A 96 7.48 12.25 -1.30
CA ALA A 96 7.64 11.46 -0.09
C ALA A 96 9.13 11.29 0.25
N ASP A 97 9.43 11.05 1.52
CA ASP A 97 10.75 10.64 1.99
C ASP A 97 10.89 9.11 1.95
N ALA A 98 9.83 8.39 2.30
CA ALA A 98 9.77 6.94 2.26
C ALA A 98 8.34 6.44 2.01
N ILE A 99 8.22 5.29 1.33
CA ILE A 99 6.96 4.58 1.10
C ILE A 99 7.09 3.17 1.65
N PHE A 100 6.07 2.72 2.37
CA PHE A 100 6.00 1.43 3.03
C PHE A 100 4.92 0.55 2.38
N VAL A 101 5.12 -0.76 2.45
CA VAL A 101 4.19 -1.76 1.92
C VAL A 101 4.18 -2.98 2.83
N LEU A 102 2.99 -3.44 3.19
CA LEU A 102 2.82 -4.79 3.73
C LEU A 102 2.38 -5.70 2.58
N GLY A 103 3.16 -6.73 2.26
CA GLY A 103 2.78 -7.62 1.17
C GLY A 103 3.74 -8.79 0.95
N ASP A 104 3.50 -9.54 -0.11
CA ASP A 104 4.28 -10.74 -0.44
C ASP A 104 5.72 -10.38 -0.87
N PRO A 105 6.75 -10.97 -0.24
CA PRO A 105 8.15 -10.82 -0.63
C PRO A 105 8.43 -11.06 -2.11
N MET A 106 7.72 -11.99 -2.75
CA MET A 106 7.88 -12.27 -4.19
C MET A 106 7.55 -11.06 -5.07
N HIS A 107 6.66 -10.19 -4.59
CA HIS A 107 6.21 -9.00 -5.32
C HIS A 107 7.04 -7.76 -4.96
N TYR A 108 7.34 -7.56 -3.67
CA TYR A 108 7.86 -6.28 -3.18
C TYR A 108 9.35 -6.28 -2.85
N ALA A 109 9.96 -7.41 -2.49
CA ALA A 109 11.33 -7.45 -1.94
C ALA A 109 12.43 -6.99 -2.92
N THR A 110 12.14 -6.87 -4.21
CA THR A 110 13.11 -6.34 -5.19
C THR A 110 13.04 -4.83 -5.34
N ARG A 111 11.88 -4.21 -5.07
CA ARG A 111 11.63 -2.76 -5.28
C ARG A 111 11.56 -1.98 -3.98
N TYR A 112 11.01 -2.57 -2.93
CA TYR A 112 10.92 -2.01 -1.58
C TYR A 112 11.84 -2.82 -0.68
N ASN A 113 13.14 -2.55 -0.79
CA ASN A 113 14.18 -3.34 -0.12
C ASN A 113 15.08 -2.51 0.79
N THR A 114 14.67 -1.29 1.13
CA THR A 114 15.41 -0.48 2.09
C THR A 114 15.27 -1.12 3.48
N PRO A 115 16.38 -1.51 4.14
CA PRO A 115 16.31 -1.97 5.53
C PRO A 115 15.83 -0.85 6.46
N HIS A 116 14.97 -1.17 7.43
CA HIS A 116 14.47 -0.20 8.41
C HIS A 116 14.12 -0.86 9.75
N GLN A 117 13.89 -0.03 10.77
CA GLN A 117 13.47 -0.44 12.12
C GLN A 117 12.16 0.26 12.54
N VAL A 118 11.36 0.66 11.54
CA VAL A 118 10.02 1.24 11.73
C VAL A 118 9.01 0.13 12.05
N ALA A 119 8.35 0.22 13.22
CA ALA A 119 7.30 -0.71 13.61
C ALA A 119 6.03 -0.54 12.77
N PHE A 120 5.18 -1.56 12.73
CA PHE A 120 3.84 -1.46 12.13
C PHE A 120 3.03 -0.34 12.80
N PRO A 121 2.21 0.41 12.03
CA PRO A 121 1.39 1.50 12.57
C PRO A 121 0.12 1.00 13.26
N VAL A 122 -0.20 -0.29 13.10
CA VAL A 122 -1.35 -0.98 13.67
C VAL A 122 -0.88 -2.32 14.23
N GLU A 123 -1.47 -2.77 15.33
CA GLU A 123 -1.18 -4.09 15.89
C GLU A 123 -1.55 -5.19 14.89
N THR A 124 -0.59 -6.06 14.57
CA THR A 124 -0.75 -7.13 13.60
C THR A 124 0.12 -8.33 13.95
N GLN A 125 -0.27 -9.50 13.46
CA GLN A 125 0.54 -10.72 13.46
C GLN A 125 1.28 -10.92 12.14
N ALA A 126 1.21 -9.96 11.23
CA ALA A 126 1.89 -10.04 9.95
C ALA A 126 3.41 -10.20 10.14
N PRO A 127 4.07 -11.06 9.33
CA PRO A 127 5.50 -11.27 9.44
C PRO A 127 6.27 -9.99 9.13
N VAL A 128 7.32 -9.70 9.90
CA VAL A 128 8.14 -8.49 9.72
C VAL A 128 8.87 -8.51 8.38
N GLU A 129 9.20 -9.69 7.86
CA GLU A 129 9.79 -9.88 6.54
C GLU A 129 8.86 -9.50 5.37
N CYS A 130 7.57 -9.29 5.64
CA CYS A 130 6.59 -8.79 4.68
C CYS A 130 6.40 -7.26 4.79
N TRP A 131 7.06 -6.60 5.74
CA TRP A 131 7.00 -5.16 5.97
C TRP A 131 8.17 -4.48 5.27
N PHE A 132 7.89 -3.92 4.11
CA PHE A 132 8.88 -3.38 3.20
C PHE A 132 8.86 -1.86 3.18
N ALA A 133 10.02 -1.26 2.86
CA ALA A 133 10.13 0.16 2.61
C ALA A 133 10.98 0.47 1.38
N LYS A 134 10.71 1.63 0.78
CA LYS A 134 11.54 2.27 -0.23
C LYS A 134 11.77 3.71 0.19
N GLU A 135 13.03 4.07 0.34
CA GLU A 135 13.45 5.47 0.49
C GLU A 135 13.39 6.20 -0.85
N LEU A 136 12.84 7.40 -0.83
CA LEU A 136 13.00 8.40 -1.90
C LEU A 136 13.99 9.50 -1.49
N THR A 137 14.17 9.71 -0.18
CA THR A 137 15.29 10.45 0.41
C THR A 137 16.34 9.45 0.91
N PRO A 138 17.48 9.27 0.22
CA PRO A 138 18.44 8.21 0.56
C PRO A 138 18.98 8.29 1.99
N GLY A 139 18.98 7.16 2.69
CA GLY A 139 19.50 7.00 4.05
C GLY A 139 18.64 7.62 5.16
N VAL A 140 17.42 8.07 4.84
CA VAL A 140 16.55 8.73 5.82
C VAL A 140 16.09 7.78 6.94
N LEU A 141 15.71 6.53 6.62
CA LEU A 141 15.23 5.56 7.60
C LEU A 141 16.36 5.05 8.49
N ALA A 142 17.58 4.94 7.96
CA ALA A 142 18.76 4.63 8.77
C ALA A 142 19.07 5.72 9.80
N GLN A 143 18.85 6.99 9.47
CA GLN A 143 19.02 8.12 10.40
C GLN A 143 17.94 8.16 11.48
N VAL A 144 16.70 7.77 11.14
CA VAL A 144 15.60 7.66 12.11
C VAL A 144 15.85 6.53 13.11
N GLY A 145 16.38 5.39 12.66
CA GLY A 145 16.61 4.22 13.49
C GLY A 145 15.30 3.54 13.90
N GLU A 146 15.28 2.93 15.09
CA GLU A 146 14.08 2.31 15.66
C GLU A 146 13.03 3.36 15.99
N THR A 147 11.80 3.16 15.50
CA THR A 147 10.70 4.09 15.79
C THR A 147 9.34 3.41 15.66
N ALA A 148 8.41 3.82 16.51
CA ALA A 148 6.99 3.52 16.31
C ALA A 148 6.43 4.35 15.15
N SER A 149 5.34 3.86 14.54
CA SER A 149 4.61 4.59 13.53
C SER A 149 3.11 4.62 13.84
N SER A 150 2.37 5.50 13.17
CA SER A 150 0.92 5.58 13.31
C SER A 150 0.26 6.05 12.01
N ILE A 151 -0.99 5.62 11.84
CA ILE A 151 -1.92 6.06 10.79
C ILE A 151 -3.28 6.35 11.41
N THR A 152 -4.14 7.01 10.64
CA THR A 152 -5.53 7.33 11.01
C THR A 152 -6.46 6.97 9.86
N GLY A 153 -7.76 6.89 10.12
CA GLY A 153 -8.77 6.61 9.09
C GLY A 153 -9.04 5.12 8.87
N ALA A 154 -9.67 4.78 7.76
CA ALA A 154 -10.17 3.45 7.45
C ALA A 154 -9.06 2.39 7.48
N PHE A 155 -7.86 2.74 7.01
CA PHE A 155 -6.72 1.82 7.00
C PHE A 155 -6.07 1.62 8.38
N ALA A 156 -6.43 2.40 9.39
CA ALA A 156 -6.04 2.14 10.78
C ALA A 156 -6.83 0.99 11.43
N ASN A 157 -7.86 0.47 10.75
CA ASN A 157 -8.63 -0.67 11.22
C ASN A 157 -7.76 -1.95 11.20
N PRO A 158 -7.54 -2.63 12.35
CA PRO A 158 -6.72 -3.84 12.42
C PRO A 158 -7.16 -4.97 11.49
N ILE A 159 -8.43 -5.00 11.08
CA ILE A 159 -8.91 -6.01 10.11
C ILE A 159 -8.14 -5.94 8.79
N MET A 160 -7.77 -4.74 8.33
CA MET A 160 -7.04 -4.54 7.07
C MET A 160 -5.58 -5.01 7.13
N TRP A 161 -5.10 -5.30 8.34
CA TRP A 161 -3.73 -5.72 8.62
C TRP A 161 -3.61 -7.21 8.97
N LYS A 162 -4.72 -7.95 8.94
CA LYS A 162 -4.72 -9.41 9.07
C LYS A 162 -4.40 -10.10 7.74
N GLU A 163 -4.07 -11.39 7.81
CA GLU A 163 -3.99 -12.23 6.62
C GLU A 163 -5.34 -12.23 5.88
N PRO A 164 -5.37 -12.18 4.53
CA PRO A 164 -6.61 -12.03 3.77
C PRO A 164 -7.76 -12.97 4.21
N SER A 165 -7.49 -14.24 4.50
CA SER A 165 -8.50 -15.22 4.94
C SER A 165 -9.18 -14.89 6.27
N GLU A 166 -8.66 -13.93 7.03
CA GLU A 166 -9.21 -13.45 8.29
C GLU A 166 -9.90 -12.07 8.18
N GLN A 167 -9.99 -11.50 6.98
CA GLN A 167 -10.53 -10.15 6.76
C GLN A 167 -12.04 -10.11 6.53
N VAL A 168 -12.67 -11.22 6.11
CA VAL A 168 -14.09 -11.29 5.69
C VAL A 168 -14.84 -12.56 6.06
#